data_AF-A0A9P4LYI5-F1
#
_entry.id   AF-A0A9P4LYI5-F1
#
_cell.length_a   1.000
_cell.length_b   1.000
_cell.length_c   1.000
_cell.angle_alpha   90.00
_cell.angle_beta   90.00
_cell.angle_gamma   90.00
#
_symmetry.space_group_name_H-M   'P 1'
#
loop_
_entity.id
_entity.type
_entity.pdbx_description
1 polymer ?
#
loop_
_entity_poly.entity_id
_entity_poly.type
_entity_poly.pdbx_seq_one_letter_code
_entity_poly.pdbx_strand_id
1 'polypeptide(L)'
;MSERGHFRGGRGGGRGGRGGARGGGHQGQTERPKKENILDLGRLMDKEIMGYDQLMNLVLDDCKELMRDDEGNEGSRDLGVVIVRGTLLVLISPTDGSKPLANPFAQNDDDDA
;
A
#
# COMPACT_ATOMS: atom_id res chain seq x y z
N MET A 1 12.85 -40.19 59.18
CA MET A 1 11.52 -39.81 59.70
C MET A 1 10.89 -38.94 58.63
N SER A 2 10.19 -39.55 57.65
CA SER A 2 8.71 -39.67 57.60
C SER A 2 8.13 -38.40 56.93
N GLU A 3 7.25 -38.41 55.93
CA GLU A 3 6.36 -39.42 55.39
C GLU A 3 5.87 -38.99 54.00
N ARG A 4 5.65 -39.97 53.12
CA ARG A 4 5.05 -39.84 51.79
C ARG A 4 3.54 -40.07 51.93
N GLY A 5 2.73 -39.03 51.75
CA GLY A 5 1.28 -39.14 51.72
C GLY A 5 0.74 -39.48 50.33
N HIS A 6 0.36 -40.74 50.11
CA HIS A 6 -0.51 -41.16 49.02
C HIS A 6 -1.98 -41.02 49.45
N PHE A 7 -2.79 -40.28 48.68
CA PHE A 7 -4.25 -40.37 48.76
C PHE A 7 -4.81 -40.80 47.40
N ARG A 8 -5.33 -42.02 47.36
CA ARG A 8 -6.27 -42.53 46.35
C ARG A 8 -7.69 -42.13 46.74
N GLY A 9 -8.50 -41.74 45.77
CA GLY A 9 -9.95 -41.92 45.81
C GLY A 9 -10.74 -40.75 45.21
N GLY A 10 -11.55 -41.03 44.18
CA GLY A 10 -12.53 -40.04 43.70
C GLY A 10 -13.10 -40.31 42.31
N ARG A 11 -14.07 -41.22 42.22
CA ARG A 11 -15.00 -41.47 41.10
C ARG A 11 -15.72 -40.17 40.70
N GLY A 12 -15.78 -39.84 39.41
CA GLY A 12 -16.65 -38.76 38.89
C GLY A 12 -16.82 -38.84 37.38
N GLY A 13 -18.02 -39.21 36.94
CA GLY A 13 -18.35 -39.44 35.53
C GLY A 13 -18.40 -38.18 34.66
N GLY A 14 -18.16 -38.38 33.37
CA GLY A 14 -18.32 -37.37 32.33
C GLY A 14 -18.64 -38.04 30.99
N ARG A 15 -19.93 -38.21 30.72
CA ARG A 15 -20.51 -38.64 29.44
C ARG A 15 -20.56 -37.43 28.50
N GLY A 16 -19.91 -37.46 27.35
CA GLY A 16 -20.14 -36.44 26.32
C GLY A 16 -19.21 -36.49 25.10
N GLY A 17 -19.81 -36.50 23.90
CA GLY A 17 -19.15 -36.24 22.61
C GLY A 17 -18.76 -37.51 21.85
N ARG A 18 -19.66 -38.17 21.11
CA ARG A 18 -20.25 -37.74 19.82
C ARG A 18 -19.18 -37.50 18.74
N GLY A 19 -18.89 -38.57 17.98
CA GLY A 19 -18.63 -38.54 16.53
C GLY A 19 -17.47 -37.69 16.01
N GLY A 20 -16.24 -38.21 16.10
CA GLY A 20 -15.11 -37.76 15.27
C GLY A 20 -15.08 -38.51 13.93
N ALA A 21 -16.10 -38.33 13.10
CA ALA A 21 -16.08 -38.84 11.73
C ALA A 21 -15.33 -37.85 10.83
N ARG A 22 -14.15 -38.31 10.43
CA ARG A 22 -13.36 -37.92 9.25
C ARG A 22 -14.19 -37.35 8.10
N GLY A 23 -13.66 -36.29 7.50
CA GLY A 23 -13.63 -36.18 6.04
C GLY A 23 -14.34 -34.97 5.46
N GLY A 24 -13.60 -34.23 4.62
CA GLY A 24 -14.21 -33.44 3.55
C GLY A 24 -13.99 -31.93 3.63
N GLY A 25 -12.73 -31.48 3.72
CA GLY A 25 -12.40 -30.13 3.27
C GLY A 25 -12.63 -30.02 1.76
N HIS A 26 -13.55 -29.14 1.36
CA HIS A 26 -13.67 -28.56 0.02
C HIS A 26 -14.17 -27.12 0.19
N GLN A 27 -13.36 -26.27 0.83
CA GLN A 27 -13.43 -24.84 0.54
C GLN A 27 -12.75 -24.66 -0.81
N GLY A 28 -13.55 -24.48 -1.85
CA GLY A 28 -13.08 -24.15 -3.18
C GLY A 28 -12.08 -23.00 -3.07
N GLN A 29 -10.83 -23.30 -3.40
CA GLN A 29 -9.86 -22.29 -3.79
C GLN A 29 -10.37 -21.73 -5.11
N THR A 30 -11.32 -20.79 -5.04
CA THR A 30 -11.36 -19.73 -6.05
C THR A 30 -10.00 -19.08 -5.97
N GLU A 31 -9.12 -19.40 -6.93
CA GLU A 31 -7.86 -18.70 -7.14
C GLU A 31 -8.21 -17.22 -7.15
N ARG A 32 -7.84 -16.52 -6.07
CA ARG A 32 -8.07 -15.08 -6.02
C ARG A 32 -7.29 -14.52 -7.21
N PRO A 33 -7.93 -13.72 -8.09
CA PRO A 33 -7.25 -13.16 -9.23
C PRO A 33 -5.98 -12.47 -8.76
N LYS A 34 -4.88 -12.70 -9.47
CA LYS A 34 -3.58 -12.14 -9.12
C LYS A 34 -3.72 -10.63 -9.04
N LYS A 35 -3.26 -10.04 -7.93
CA LYS A 35 -3.16 -8.58 -7.78
C LYS A 35 -1.99 -8.13 -8.65
N GLU A 36 -2.29 -7.72 -9.87
CA GLU A 36 -1.33 -7.15 -10.81
C GLU A 36 -1.38 -5.62 -10.72
N ASN A 37 -0.25 -4.98 -11.03
CA ASN A 37 -0.17 -3.53 -11.04
C ASN A 37 -0.90 -3.00 -12.28
N ILE A 38 -1.78 -2.01 -12.09
CA ILE A 38 -2.53 -1.38 -13.18
C ILE A 38 -1.68 -0.37 -13.98
N LEU A 39 -0.52 -0.01 -13.45
CA LEU A 39 0.41 0.93 -14.05
C LEU A 39 1.64 0.18 -14.55
N ASP A 40 1.92 0.32 -15.84
CA ASP A 40 3.14 -0.15 -16.48
C ASP A 40 4.24 0.91 -16.36
N LEU A 41 5.00 0.85 -15.27
CA LEU A 41 6.12 1.75 -15.00
C LEU A 41 7.27 1.59 -16.01
N GLY A 42 7.28 0.51 -16.81
CA GLY A 42 8.24 0.32 -17.90
C GLY A 42 8.20 1.45 -18.94
N ARG A 43 7.03 2.07 -19.12
CA ARG A 43 6.85 3.22 -20.03
C ARG A 43 7.44 4.52 -19.52
N LEU A 44 7.84 4.56 -18.25
CA LEU A 44 8.42 5.74 -17.59
C LEU A 44 9.93 5.58 -17.33
N MET A 45 10.53 4.44 -17.68
CA MET A 45 11.95 4.09 -17.41
C MET A 45 13.00 4.98 -18.11
N ASP A 46 12.59 5.89 -18.98
CA ASP A 46 13.49 6.83 -19.67
C ASP A 46 13.36 8.28 -19.13
N LYS A 47 12.46 8.50 -18.17
CA LYS A 47 12.11 9.82 -17.63
C LYS A 47 12.35 9.83 -16.12
N GLU A 48 13.57 10.18 -15.70
CA GLU A 48 14.01 10.32 -14.28
C GLU A 48 13.87 9.06 -13.40
N ILE A 49 13.10 8.04 -13.80
CA ILE A 49 12.95 6.76 -13.12
C ILE A 49 14.04 5.80 -13.60
N MET A 50 14.97 5.47 -12.72
CA MET A 50 16.06 4.51 -12.96
C MET A 50 15.64 3.06 -12.69
N GLY A 51 14.54 2.84 -11.97
CA GLY A 51 14.03 1.50 -11.71
C GLY A 51 12.80 1.47 -10.80
N TYR A 52 12.12 0.33 -10.76
CA TYR A 52 10.99 0.09 -9.87
C TYR A 52 10.86 -1.39 -9.49
N ASP A 53 10.08 -1.68 -8.45
CA ASP A 53 9.72 -3.04 -8.05
C ASP A 53 8.21 -3.30 -8.05
N GLN A 54 7.81 -4.52 -7.74
CA GLN A 54 6.40 -4.93 -7.72
C GLN A 54 5.60 -4.27 -6.59
N LEU A 55 6.27 -3.74 -5.57
CA LEU A 55 5.66 -3.02 -4.45
C LEU A 55 5.58 -1.50 -4.70
N MET A 56 5.85 -1.06 -5.92
CA MET A 56 5.85 0.34 -6.33
C MET A 56 6.94 1.18 -5.66
N ASN A 57 8.02 0.56 -5.15
CA ASN A 57 9.19 1.34 -4.79
C ASN A 57 9.86 1.83 -6.07
N LEU A 58 10.30 3.09 -6.08
CA LEU A 58 10.91 3.72 -7.26
C LEU A 58 12.33 4.15 -6.92
N VAL A 59 13.23 4.02 -7.89
CA VAL A 59 14.55 4.65 -7.87
C VAL A 59 14.48 5.80 -8.85
N LEU A 60 14.68 7.01 -8.37
CA LEU A 60 14.64 8.23 -9.15
C LEU A 60 16.03 8.88 -9.14
N ASP A 61 16.46 9.44 -10.27
CA ASP A 61 17.67 10.27 -10.38
C ASP A 61 17.28 11.75 -10.49
N ASP A 62 18.25 12.64 -10.20
CA ASP A 62 18.10 14.10 -10.29
C ASP A 62 16.82 14.65 -9.61
N CYS A 63 16.41 14.05 -8.49
CA CYS A 63 15.18 14.43 -7.80
C CYS A 63 15.24 15.85 -7.24
N LYS A 64 14.15 16.59 -7.46
CA LYS A 64 13.90 17.89 -6.85
C LYS A 64 12.64 17.85 -6.00
N GLU A 65 12.77 18.14 -4.72
CA GLU A 65 11.63 18.22 -3.81
C GLU A 65 11.05 19.63 -3.82
N LEU A 66 9.74 19.72 -3.98
CA LEU A 66 8.97 20.95 -3.82
C LEU A 66 8.40 21.00 -2.41
N MET A 67 8.69 22.07 -1.69
CA MET A 67 8.21 22.32 -0.33
C MET A 67 7.27 23.52 -0.36
N ARG A 68 6.23 23.47 0.47
CA ARG A 68 5.34 24.60 0.72
C ARG A 68 5.23 24.80 2.23
N ASP A 69 5.38 26.04 2.66
CA ASP A 69 5.21 26.42 4.08
C ASP A 69 3.76 26.78 4.40
N ASP A 70 3.49 27.09 5.68
CA ASP A 70 2.15 27.46 6.16
C ASP A 70 1.66 28.80 5.59
N GLU A 71 2.57 29.64 5.09
CA GLU A 71 2.27 30.93 4.46
C GLU A 71 1.98 30.78 2.96
N GLY A 72 2.19 29.58 2.41
CA GLY A 72 1.98 29.27 1.00
C GLY A 72 3.18 29.59 0.10
N ASN A 73 4.33 29.95 0.67
CA ASN A 73 5.55 30.16 -0.11
C ASN A 73 6.05 28.81 -0.62
N GLU A 74 6.46 28.79 -1.90
CA GLU A 74 7.01 27.60 -2.54
C GLU A 74 8.54 27.66 -2.53
N GLY A 75 9.15 26.56 -2.11
CA GLY A 75 10.59 26.36 -2.12
C GLY A 75 10.95 25.05 -2.83
N SER A 76 12.22 24.92 -3.19
CA SER A 76 12.70 23.68 -3.77
C SER A 76 14.11 23.33 -3.33
N ARG A 77 14.41 22.04 -3.21
CA ARG A 77 15.76 21.54 -2.94
C ARG A 77 16.10 20.33 -3.81
N ASP A 78 17.36 20.23 -4.20
CA ASP A 78 17.88 19.09 -4.96
C ASP A 78 18.25 17.95 -4.01
N LEU A 79 17.83 16.73 -4.35
CA LEU A 79 18.06 15.51 -3.57
C LEU A 79 18.97 14.51 -4.31
N GLY A 80 19.16 14.65 -5.62
CA GLY A 80 19.91 13.70 -6.44
C GLY A 80 19.19 12.36 -6.55
N VAL A 81 19.89 11.25 -6.27
CA VAL A 81 19.30 9.91 -6.34
C VAL A 81 18.46 9.62 -5.09
N VAL A 82 17.19 9.28 -5.28
CA VAL A 82 16.23 9.00 -4.20
C VAL A 82 15.56 7.64 -4.41
N ILE A 83 15.34 6.93 -3.30
CA ILE A 83 14.48 5.74 -3.26
C ILE A 83 13.13 6.14 -2.67
N VAL A 84 12.08 6.09 -3.49
CA VAL A 84 10.71 6.38 -3.06
C VAL A 84 10.04 5.10 -2.58
N ARG A 85 9.42 5.17 -1.40
CA ARG A 85 8.75 4.02 -0.78
C ARG A 85 7.31 3.91 -1.30
N GLY A 86 6.99 2.80 -1.97
CA GLY A 86 5.69 2.58 -2.62
C GLY A 86 4.49 2.62 -1.66
N THR A 87 4.69 2.30 -0.38
CA THR A 87 3.63 2.37 0.63
C THR A 87 3.16 3.79 0.96
N LEU A 88 3.94 4.81 0.60
CA LEU A 88 3.63 6.23 0.83
C LEU A 88 3.26 6.94 -0.48
N LEU A 89 3.35 6.28 -1.62
CA LEU A 89 2.98 6.86 -2.90
C LEU A 89 1.47 6.97 -3.02
N VAL A 90 1.02 8.19 -3.36
CA VAL A 90 -0.39 8.50 -3.58
C VAL A 90 -0.69 8.75 -5.06
N LEU A 91 0.19 9.49 -5.74
CA LEU A 91 0.02 9.88 -7.13
C LEU A 91 1.34 9.76 -7.88
N ILE A 92 1.27 9.24 -9.11
CA ILE A 92 2.34 9.30 -10.10
C ILE A 92 1.72 9.85 -11.38
N SER A 93 2.34 10.88 -11.95
CA SER A 93 1.93 11.47 -13.22
C SER A 93 3.17 11.85 -14.03
N PRO A 94 3.21 11.58 -15.35
CA PRO A 94 4.27 12.11 -16.18
C PRO A 94 4.24 13.65 -16.15
N THR A 95 5.41 14.26 -16.09
CA THR A 95 5.57 15.72 -16.17
C THR A 95 5.29 16.23 -17.58
N ASP A 96 5.65 15.43 -18.59
CA ASP A 96 5.39 15.69 -20.00
C ASP A 96 3.89 15.79 -20.30
N GLY A 97 3.45 16.91 -20.86
CA GLY A 97 2.04 17.23 -21.12
C GLY A 97 1.30 17.88 -19.96
N SER A 98 1.91 18.01 -18.78
CA SER A 98 1.33 18.73 -17.64
C SER A 98 1.64 20.22 -17.72
N LYS A 99 0.62 21.07 -17.52
CA LYS A 99 0.80 22.52 -17.39
C LYS A 99 -0.25 23.10 -16.43
N PRO A 100 0.13 24.09 -15.61
CA PRO A 100 -0.86 24.88 -14.89
C PRO A 100 -1.80 25.55 -15.89
N LEU A 101 -3.10 25.56 -15.58
CA LEU A 101 -4.08 26.34 -16.32
C LEU A 101 -4.85 27.25 -15.38
N ALA A 102 -5.37 28.35 -15.93
CA ALA A 102 -6.37 29.17 -15.26
C ALA A 102 -7.64 28.34 -15.00
N ASN A 103 -8.45 28.75 -14.03
CA ASN A 103 -9.73 28.09 -13.78
C ASN A 103 -10.57 28.08 -15.07
N PRO A 104 -10.85 26.91 -15.67
CA PRO A 104 -11.56 26.83 -16.95
C PRO A 104 -13.06 27.17 -16.82
N PHE A 105 -13.54 27.37 -15.58
CA PHE A 105 -14.92 27.73 -15.26
C PHE A 105 -15.06 29.16 -14.71
N ALA A 106 -13.99 29.96 -14.70
CA ALA A 106 -14.14 31.38 -14.44
C ALA A 106 -15.01 31.97 -15.56
N GLN A 107 -16.22 32.41 -15.24
CA GLN A 107 -17.07 33.12 -16.18
C GLN A 107 -16.32 34.40 -16.58
N ASN A 108 -16.14 34.62 -17.88
CA ASN A 108 -15.70 35.92 -18.36
C ASN A 108 -16.87 36.88 -18.08
N ASP A 109 -16.71 37.82 -17.17
CA ASP A 109 -17.72 38.87 -16.89
C ASP A 109 -17.83 39.90 -18.04
N ASP A 110 -17.45 39.55 -19.27
CA ASP A 110 -17.29 40.46 -20.42
C ASP A 110 -18.39 40.32 -21.50
N ASP A 111 -19.48 39.59 -21.24
CA ASP A 111 -20.59 39.42 -22.21
C ASP A 111 -21.84 40.30 -21.96
N ASP A 112 -21.76 41.32 -21.09
CA ASP A 112 -22.85 42.30 -20.89
C ASP A 112 -22.30 43.75 -20.78
N ALA A 113 -22.00 44.38 -21.92
CA ALA A 113 -21.83 45.84 -22.04
C ALA A 113 -22.47 46.39 -23.32
#